data_AF-A0A1U8I6B4-F1
#
_entry.id   AF-A0A1U8I6B4-F1
#
_cell.length_a   1.000
_cell.length_b   1.000
_cell.length_c   1.000
_cell.angle_alpha   90.00
_cell.angle_beta   90.00
_cell.angle_gamma   90.00
#
_symmetry.space_group_name_H-M   'P 1'
#
loop_
_entity.id
_entity.type
_entity.pdbx_description
1 polymer ?
#
loop_
_entity_poly.entity_id
_entity_poly.type
_entity_poly.pdbx_seq_one_letter_code
_entity_poly.pdbx_strand_id
1 'polypeptide(L)'
;MEGKVESLWEEVRELTLGTTVDRLQSPPTPLQFLRDFVSQNKPCIISNAIPHWPALSLWSTPSYLSTALSSSLVSLHLTPDGQADALVPHPSQSSLCFVSAHVQPTLFPQALDLIRRPPNHLVAYLQQQNDCFRTEYSELESDCDAHIPWASEALGCLPEAVNLWIGNHLSQTSFHKDHYENLYAVVSGEKHFLLLPPTDVHRMYIKEYPAARYSYSQENGEFRLEFEEPERYVPWSSVDPCPARASLKQESLKFPLYFNGPKPFEVTVKAGEVLYLPSMWFHHVRQSPGDGGCTIAVNYWYDMQFDIKYAYFNFLQSLPCRSIDDQTIPEGDCEDDSGPHASSNHLNSRFSGDESATNNVEIHKDRDNVQVHERTFVLDSSMFV
;
A
#
# COMPACT_ATOMS: atom_id res chain seq x y z
N MET A 1 17.56 22.21 -3.81
CA MET A 1 17.54 20.76 -3.51
C MET A 1 16.45 20.11 -4.34
N GLU A 2 15.24 20.66 -4.30
CA GLU A 2 14.08 20.31 -5.13
C GLU A 2 14.40 20.02 -6.61
N GLY A 3 14.95 20.96 -7.37
CA GLY A 3 15.28 20.70 -8.79
C GLY A 3 16.30 19.56 -9.03
N LYS A 4 17.11 19.18 -8.02
CA LYS A 4 17.99 18.01 -8.10
C LYS A 4 17.24 16.70 -7.87
N VAL A 5 16.24 16.71 -6.97
CA VAL A 5 15.36 15.56 -6.73
C VAL A 5 14.46 15.33 -7.95
N GLU A 6 13.94 16.39 -8.55
CA GLU A 6 13.18 16.29 -9.80
C GLU A 6 14.04 15.73 -10.95
N SER A 7 15.29 16.20 -11.07
CA SER A 7 16.24 15.66 -12.06
C SER A 7 16.52 14.17 -11.84
N LEU A 8 16.62 13.72 -10.58
CA LEU A 8 16.82 12.31 -10.25
C LEU A 8 15.68 11.42 -10.78
N TRP A 9 14.43 11.87 -10.73
CA TRP A 9 13.29 11.10 -11.22
C TRP A 9 13.38 10.81 -12.72
N GLU A 10 13.85 11.79 -13.49
CA GLU A 10 14.06 11.65 -14.94
C GLU A 10 15.30 10.81 -15.22
N GLU A 11 16.44 11.11 -14.58
CA GLU A 11 17.71 10.41 -14.82
C GLU A 11 17.61 8.90 -14.54
N VAL A 12 16.90 8.50 -13.47
CA VAL A 12 16.72 7.07 -13.15
C VAL A 12 15.89 6.34 -14.22
N ARG A 13 14.92 7.03 -14.82
CA ARG A 13 14.15 6.49 -15.95
C ARG A 13 14.99 6.40 -17.21
N GLU A 14 15.76 7.43 -17.52
CA GLU A 14 16.62 7.47 -18.70
C GLU A 14 17.75 6.43 -18.66
N LEU A 15 18.35 6.21 -17.48
CA LEU A 15 19.51 5.34 -17.31
C LEU A 15 19.13 3.86 -17.10
N THR A 16 18.06 3.59 -16.35
CA THR A 16 17.82 2.23 -15.82
C THR A 16 16.42 1.69 -16.11
N LEU A 17 15.36 2.45 -15.79
CA LEU A 17 14.00 1.91 -15.80
C LEU A 17 13.32 1.94 -17.17
N GLY A 18 13.70 2.89 -18.03
CA GLY A 18 13.02 3.18 -19.28
C GLY A 18 11.65 3.82 -19.08
N THR A 19 10.79 3.71 -20.09
CA THR A 19 9.43 4.28 -20.10
C THR A 19 8.32 3.23 -19.97
N THR A 20 8.67 1.94 -20.06
CA THR A 20 7.74 0.81 -19.99
C THR A 20 8.32 -0.33 -19.18
N VAL A 21 7.47 -1.13 -18.55
CA VAL A 21 7.88 -2.34 -17.82
C VAL A 21 8.23 -3.47 -18.80
N ASP A 22 9.37 -4.12 -18.57
CA ASP A 22 9.86 -5.23 -19.40
C ASP A 22 8.90 -6.43 -19.33
N ARG A 23 8.73 -7.11 -20.46
CA ARG A 23 7.95 -8.36 -20.54
C ARG A 23 8.83 -9.53 -21.00
N LEU A 24 9.00 -10.51 -20.13
CA LEU A 24 9.69 -11.77 -20.41
C LEU A 24 8.68 -12.81 -20.91
N GLN A 25 9.05 -13.54 -21.95
CA GLN A 25 8.19 -14.59 -22.53
C GLN A 25 8.23 -15.91 -21.74
N SER A 26 9.21 -16.07 -20.85
CA SER A 26 9.41 -17.26 -20.02
C SER A 26 10.14 -16.87 -18.73
N PRO A 27 10.13 -17.74 -17.70
CA PRO A 27 10.94 -17.55 -16.51
C PRO A 27 12.42 -17.26 -16.81
N PRO A 28 13.01 -16.24 -16.16
CA PRO A 28 14.46 -16.04 -16.22
C PRO A 28 15.19 -17.15 -15.46
N THR A 29 16.48 -17.33 -15.76
CA THR A 29 17.35 -18.07 -14.83
C THR A 29 17.52 -17.29 -13.52
N PRO A 30 17.81 -17.94 -12.38
CA PRO A 30 18.03 -17.26 -11.10
C PRO A 30 19.05 -16.11 -11.19
N LEU A 31 20.18 -16.34 -11.88
CA LEU A 31 21.21 -15.32 -12.09
C LEU A 31 20.72 -14.13 -12.93
N GLN A 32 19.95 -14.38 -13.99
CA GLN A 32 19.35 -13.30 -14.79
C GLN A 32 18.34 -12.51 -13.96
N PHE A 33 17.49 -13.19 -13.20
CA PHE A 33 16.53 -12.52 -12.33
C PHE A 33 17.21 -11.60 -11.32
N LEU A 34 18.23 -12.14 -10.62
CA LEU A 34 18.99 -11.38 -9.63
C LEU A 34 19.71 -10.18 -10.26
N ARG A 35 20.41 -10.38 -11.38
CA ARG A 35 21.26 -9.35 -12.01
C ARG A 35 20.44 -8.26 -12.69
N ASP A 36 19.44 -8.65 -13.48
CA ASP A 36 18.77 -7.77 -14.43
C ASP A 36 17.54 -7.07 -13.81
N PHE A 37 16.96 -7.65 -12.74
CA PHE A 37 15.74 -7.13 -12.11
C PHE A 37 15.92 -6.81 -10.63
N VAL A 38 16.26 -7.78 -9.78
CA VAL A 38 16.34 -7.57 -8.31
C VAL A 38 17.45 -6.57 -7.94
N SER A 39 18.65 -6.75 -8.49
CA SER A 39 19.78 -5.85 -8.20
C SER A 39 19.56 -4.45 -8.75
N GLN A 40 18.83 -4.32 -9.86
CA GLN A 40 18.47 -3.04 -10.47
C GLN A 40 17.19 -2.42 -9.87
N ASN A 41 16.51 -3.14 -8.96
CA ASN A 41 15.20 -2.77 -8.42
C ASN A 41 14.20 -2.42 -9.54
N LYS A 42 14.15 -3.26 -10.58
CA LYS A 42 13.37 -3.03 -11.82
C LYS A 42 12.21 -4.03 -11.94
N PRO A 43 10.95 -3.58 -12.11
CA PRO A 43 9.82 -4.46 -12.29
C PRO A 43 9.85 -5.14 -13.66
N CYS A 44 9.25 -6.32 -13.75
CA CYS A 44 8.99 -7.00 -15.02
C CYS A 44 7.77 -7.91 -14.94
N ILE A 45 7.14 -8.14 -16.10
CA ILE A 45 6.12 -9.18 -16.23
C ILE A 45 6.75 -10.42 -16.85
N ILE A 46 6.46 -11.58 -16.28
CA ILE A 46 6.94 -12.88 -16.73
C ILE A 46 5.73 -13.69 -17.20
N SER A 47 5.62 -13.89 -18.52
CA SER A 47 4.67 -14.81 -19.12
C SER A 47 5.16 -16.25 -18.97
N ASN A 48 4.25 -17.21 -19.04
CA ASN A 48 4.55 -18.66 -19.00
C ASN A 48 5.34 -19.11 -17.76
N ALA A 49 5.19 -18.42 -16.63
CA ALA A 49 5.86 -18.79 -15.38
C ALA A 49 5.12 -19.82 -14.54
N ILE A 50 3.80 -19.92 -14.72
CA ILE A 50 2.91 -20.77 -13.95
C ILE A 50 1.98 -21.67 -14.81
N PRO A 51 2.34 -22.08 -16.04
CA PRO A 51 1.42 -22.84 -16.91
C PRO A 51 1.09 -24.23 -16.35
N HIS A 52 1.90 -24.73 -15.42
CA HIS A 52 1.71 -26.01 -14.74
C HIS A 52 0.73 -25.95 -13.57
N TRP A 53 0.30 -24.77 -13.13
CA TRP A 53 -0.63 -24.62 -12.01
C TRP A 53 -2.04 -25.11 -12.38
N PRO A 54 -2.59 -26.11 -11.68
CA PRO A 54 -4.01 -26.48 -11.83
C PRO A 54 -4.96 -25.30 -11.65
N ALA A 55 -4.60 -24.34 -10.79
CA ALA A 55 -5.38 -23.14 -10.48
C ALA A 55 -5.85 -22.37 -11.74
N LEU A 56 -5.02 -22.26 -12.78
CA LEU A 56 -5.38 -21.53 -14.02
C LEU A 56 -6.61 -22.11 -14.71
N SER A 57 -6.85 -23.41 -14.56
CA SER A 57 -8.01 -24.10 -15.13
C SER A 57 -9.16 -24.24 -14.14
N LEU A 58 -8.86 -24.49 -12.86
CA LEU A 58 -9.85 -24.85 -11.85
C LEU A 58 -10.54 -23.62 -11.22
N TRP A 59 -9.78 -22.55 -10.95
CA TRP A 59 -10.28 -21.41 -10.16
C TRP A 59 -11.16 -20.44 -10.95
N SER A 60 -11.13 -20.52 -12.29
CA SER A 60 -12.11 -19.84 -13.15
C SER A 60 -13.54 -20.35 -12.94
N THR A 61 -13.70 -21.53 -12.32
CA THR A 61 -14.98 -22.17 -12.03
C THR A 61 -15.36 -21.95 -10.55
N PRO A 62 -16.30 -21.04 -10.23
CA PRO A 62 -16.63 -20.71 -8.84
C PRO A 62 -17.13 -21.90 -8.01
N SER A 63 -17.80 -22.88 -8.62
CA SER A 63 -18.25 -24.08 -7.92
C SER A 63 -17.10 -24.96 -7.43
N TYR A 64 -15.96 -24.96 -8.11
CA TYR A 64 -14.76 -25.68 -7.64
C TYR A 64 -14.28 -25.09 -6.32
N LEU A 65 -14.05 -23.77 -6.29
CA LEU A 65 -13.61 -23.06 -5.09
C LEU A 65 -14.61 -23.20 -3.93
N SER A 66 -15.91 -23.01 -4.20
CA SER A 66 -16.95 -23.19 -3.17
C SER A 66 -17.03 -24.63 -2.62
N THR A 67 -16.65 -25.64 -3.41
CA THR A 67 -16.64 -27.04 -2.96
C THR A 67 -15.38 -27.32 -2.15
N ALA A 68 -14.21 -26.95 -2.68
CA ALA A 68 -12.92 -27.16 -2.04
C ALA A 68 -12.83 -26.47 -0.67
N LEU A 69 -13.32 -25.24 -0.57
CA LEU A 69 -13.30 -24.42 0.65
C LEU A 69 -14.67 -24.37 1.35
N SER A 70 -15.52 -25.38 1.16
CA SER A 70 -16.92 -25.34 1.62
C SER A 70 -17.09 -25.11 3.13
N SER A 71 -16.13 -25.56 3.94
CA SER A 71 -16.09 -25.39 5.39
C SER A 71 -15.10 -24.33 5.89
N SER A 72 -14.31 -23.73 5.00
CA SER A 72 -13.23 -22.80 5.39
C SER A 72 -13.81 -21.45 5.80
N LEU A 73 -13.41 -20.97 6.97
CA LEU A 73 -13.68 -19.61 7.42
C LEU A 73 -12.54 -18.71 6.95
N VAL A 74 -12.90 -17.63 6.28
CA VAL A 74 -11.95 -16.69 5.68
C VAL A 74 -12.20 -15.28 6.19
N SER A 75 -11.13 -14.48 6.25
CA SER A 75 -11.17 -13.10 6.70
C SER A 75 -11.71 -12.21 5.58
N LEU A 76 -13.01 -11.91 5.62
CA LEU A 76 -13.67 -11.08 4.61
C LEU A 76 -13.59 -9.61 4.99
N HIS A 77 -12.99 -8.81 4.10
CA HIS A 77 -12.88 -7.36 4.27
C HIS A 77 -14.04 -6.66 3.56
N LEU A 78 -14.71 -5.76 4.28
CA LEU A 78 -15.86 -5.00 3.82
C LEU A 78 -15.58 -3.50 3.91
N THR A 79 -15.92 -2.79 2.84
CA THR A 79 -15.81 -1.32 2.74
C THR A 79 -17.07 -0.76 2.09
N PRO A 80 -17.38 0.54 2.30
CA PRO A 80 -18.54 1.15 1.65
C PRO A 80 -18.34 1.36 0.14
N ASP A 81 -17.11 1.53 -0.32
CA ASP A 81 -16.77 2.02 -1.66
C ASP A 81 -15.68 1.21 -2.38
N GLY A 82 -15.16 0.16 -1.74
CA GLY A 82 -14.10 -0.69 -2.29
C GLY A 82 -12.68 -0.23 -1.96
N GLN A 83 -12.51 0.83 -1.16
CA GLN A 83 -11.21 1.36 -0.79
C GLN A 83 -10.88 1.01 0.66
N ALA A 84 -10.12 -0.06 0.84
CA ALA A 84 -9.51 -0.38 2.12
C ALA A 84 -8.14 0.30 2.24
N ASP A 85 -7.70 0.54 3.47
CA ASP A 85 -6.39 1.13 3.78
C ASP A 85 -6.19 2.42 2.97
N ALA A 86 -7.13 3.35 3.15
CA ALA A 86 -7.24 4.56 2.35
C ALA A 86 -7.56 5.77 3.22
N LEU A 87 -7.34 6.96 2.67
CA LEU A 87 -7.65 8.21 3.36
C LEU A 87 -9.10 8.60 3.15
N VAL A 88 -9.81 8.90 4.23
CA VAL A 88 -11.18 9.42 4.20
C VAL A 88 -11.32 10.67 5.07
N PRO A 89 -12.34 11.52 4.84
CA PRO A 89 -12.59 12.66 5.70
C PRO A 89 -12.86 12.26 7.16
N HIS A 90 -12.21 12.95 8.10
CA HIS A 90 -12.47 12.76 9.51
C HIS A 90 -13.89 13.26 9.86
N PRO A 91 -14.69 12.53 10.65
CA PRO A 91 -16.09 12.88 10.87
C PRO A 91 -16.30 14.14 11.72
N SER A 92 -15.33 14.50 12.56
CA SER A 92 -15.42 15.65 13.49
C SER A 92 -14.31 16.70 13.33
N GLN A 93 -13.35 16.47 12.43
CA GLN A 93 -12.21 17.37 12.20
C GLN A 93 -12.14 17.72 10.71
N SER A 94 -11.52 18.85 10.36
CA SER A 94 -11.27 19.23 8.96
C SER A 94 -10.08 18.49 8.32
N SER A 95 -9.60 17.42 8.96
CA SER A 95 -8.48 16.58 8.53
C SER A 95 -8.96 15.30 7.83
N LEU A 96 -8.00 14.51 7.31
CA LEU A 96 -8.24 13.14 6.84
C LEU A 96 -7.81 12.15 7.92
N CYS A 97 -8.32 10.93 7.86
CA CYS A 97 -7.86 9.77 8.64
C CYS A 97 -7.55 8.58 7.73
N PHE A 98 -6.62 7.73 8.16
CA PHE A 98 -6.36 6.44 7.52
C PHE A 98 -7.38 5.42 8.03
N VAL A 99 -8.04 4.72 7.11
CA VAL A 99 -9.12 3.79 7.46
C VAL A 99 -8.90 2.42 6.85
N SER A 100 -8.80 1.41 7.71
CA SER A 100 -8.80 0.00 7.32
C SER A 100 -10.22 -0.56 7.20
N ALA A 101 -10.35 -1.68 6.49
CA ALA A 101 -11.63 -2.32 6.26
C ALA A 101 -12.27 -2.89 7.54
N HIS A 102 -13.59 -3.11 7.50
CA HIS A 102 -14.24 -3.97 8.46
C HIS A 102 -13.89 -5.42 8.13
N VAL A 103 -13.34 -6.18 9.08
CA VAL A 103 -12.97 -7.58 8.86
C VAL A 103 -13.88 -8.49 9.67
N GLN A 104 -14.47 -9.49 9.01
CA GLN A 104 -15.28 -10.52 9.67
C GLN A 104 -14.97 -11.93 9.13
N PRO A 105 -14.87 -12.94 10.01
CA PRO A 105 -14.81 -14.33 9.59
C PRO A 105 -16.10 -14.71 8.85
N THR A 106 -15.98 -15.24 7.64
CA THR A 106 -17.12 -15.62 6.79
C THR A 106 -16.84 -16.97 6.15
N LEU A 107 -17.85 -17.83 6.00
CA LEU A 107 -17.68 -19.07 5.23
C LEU A 107 -17.35 -18.73 3.78
N PHE A 108 -16.32 -19.38 3.21
CA PHE A 108 -15.82 -19.04 1.89
C PHE A 108 -16.91 -19.00 0.79
N PRO A 109 -17.86 -19.95 0.69
CA PRO A 109 -18.92 -19.86 -0.32
C PRO A 109 -19.76 -18.58 -0.21
N GLN A 110 -20.02 -18.10 1.01
CA GLN A 110 -20.77 -16.86 1.26
C GLN A 110 -19.95 -15.63 0.91
N ALA A 111 -18.66 -15.63 1.26
CA ALA A 111 -17.72 -14.57 0.89
C ALA A 111 -17.62 -14.43 -0.64
N LEU A 112 -17.43 -15.54 -1.35
CA LEU A 112 -17.34 -15.56 -2.81
C LEU A 112 -18.63 -15.06 -3.47
N ASP A 113 -19.79 -15.43 -2.94
CA ASP A 113 -21.07 -14.92 -3.43
C ASP A 113 -21.21 -13.41 -3.25
N LEU A 114 -20.80 -12.88 -2.09
CA LEU A 114 -20.85 -11.46 -1.80
C LEU A 114 -19.88 -10.65 -2.68
N ILE A 115 -18.70 -11.20 -3.00
CA ILE A 115 -17.72 -10.57 -3.91
C ILE A 115 -18.26 -10.52 -5.34
N ARG A 116 -18.88 -11.61 -5.80
CA ARG A 116 -19.38 -11.71 -7.19
C ARG A 116 -20.67 -10.92 -7.41
N ARG A 117 -21.49 -10.81 -6.35
CA ARG A 117 -22.81 -10.16 -6.39
C ARG A 117 -22.96 -9.20 -5.20
N PRO A 118 -22.13 -8.14 -5.13
CA PRO A 118 -22.19 -7.20 -4.03
C PRO A 118 -23.50 -6.39 -4.07
N PRO A 119 -24.10 -6.06 -2.92
CA PRO A 119 -25.13 -5.05 -2.86
C PRO A 119 -24.54 -3.65 -3.12
N ASN A 120 -25.38 -2.66 -3.43
CA ASN A 120 -24.91 -1.32 -3.85
C ASN A 120 -24.18 -0.52 -2.74
N HIS A 121 -24.34 -0.89 -1.47
CA HIS A 121 -23.84 -0.15 -0.32
C HIS A 121 -22.60 -0.77 0.33
N LEU A 122 -22.05 -1.83 -0.27
CA LEU A 122 -20.94 -2.58 0.32
C LEU A 122 -20.11 -3.25 -0.78
N VAL A 123 -18.80 -3.21 -0.59
CA VAL A 123 -17.82 -3.92 -1.42
C VAL A 123 -17.07 -4.91 -0.54
N ALA A 124 -17.06 -6.17 -0.98
CA ALA A 124 -16.34 -7.25 -0.31
C ALA A 124 -15.04 -7.57 -1.06
N TYR A 125 -13.98 -7.87 -0.32
CA TYR A 125 -12.68 -8.27 -0.86
C TYR A 125 -12.03 -9.30 0.08
N LEU A 126 -11.57 -10.44 -0.44
CA LEU A 126 -10.60 -11.29 0.26
C LEU A 126 -9.20 -10.75 -0.03
N GLN A 127 -8.68 -9.99 0.91
CA GLN A 127 -7.41 -9.27 0.83
C GLN A 127 -6.56 -9.42 2.09
N GLN A 128 -6.89 -10.39 2.93
CA GLN A 128 -6.12 -10.67 4.13
C GLN A 128 -4.67 -10.95 3.72
N GLN A 129 -3.75 -10.18 4.28
CA GLN A 129 -2.32 -10.43 4.19
C GLN A 129 -1.90 -11.34 5.35
N ASN A 130 -0.62 -11.58 5.54
CA ASN A 130 -0.07 -12.44 6.61
C ASN A 130 -0.26 -13.93 6.38
N ASP A 131 0.16 -14.37 5.20
CA ASP A 131 0.25 -15.78 4.86
C ASP A 131 -1.11 -16.49 4.82
N CYS A 132 -2.13 -15.76 4.38
CA CYS A 132 -3.50 -16.24 4.37
C CYS A 132 -3.67 -17.48 3.48
N PHE A 133 -2.87 -17.67 2.41
CA PHE A 133 -3.00 -18.83 1.53
C PHE A 133 -2.75 -20.14 2.27
N ARG A 134 -1.69 -20.20 3.08
CA ARG A 134 -1.34 -21.40 3.85
C ARG A 134 -2.23 -21.61 5.07
N THR A 135 -2.89 -20.56 5.57
CA THR A 135 -3.67 -20.61 6.82
C THR A 135 -5.18 -20.71 6.62
N GLU A 136 -5.75 -19.95 5.68
CA GLU A 136 -7.19 -19.88 5.40
C GLU A 136 -7.62 -20.68 4.16
N TYR A 137 -6.68 -21.01 3.26
CA TYR A 137 -6.96 -21.62 1.95
C TYR A 137 -6.15 -22.90 1.69
N SER A 138 -5.73 -23.59 2.74
CA SER A 138 -4.85 -24.77 2.67
C SER A 138 -5.37 -25.90 1.78
N GLU A 139 -6.70 -26.01 1.62
CA GLU A 139 -7.33 -27.00 0.74
C GLU A 139 -7.02 -26.77 -0.75
N LEU A 140 -6.48 -25.59 -1.10
CA LEU A 140 -6.04 -25.24 -2.45
C LEU A 140 -4.51 -25.35 -2.64
N GLU A 141 -3.76 -25.80 -1.63
CA GLU A 141 -2.29 -25.83 -1.68
C GLU A 141 -1.76 -26.63 -2.89
N SER A 142 -2.45 -27.69 -3.31
CA SER A 142 -2.05 -28.50 -4.48
C SER A 142 -2.22 -27.81 -5.84
N ASP A 143 -2.91 -26.66 -5.89
CA ASP A 143 -3.26 -25.99 -7.14
C ASP A 143 -2.22 -24.94 -7.57
N CYS A 144 -1.31 -24.57 -6.67
CA CYS A 144 -0.25 -23.58 -6.87
C CYS A 144 1.07 -24.09 -6.27
N ASP A 145 2.20 -23.53 -6.68
CA ASP A 145 3.46 -23.85 -6.01
C ASP A 145 3.52 -23.19 -4.62
N ALA A 146 4.15 -23.86 -3.65
CA ALA A 146 4.40 -23.26 -2.32
C ALA A 146 5.39 -22.07 -2.39
N HIS A 147 6.25 -22.03 -3.40
CA HIS A 147 7.16 -20.93 -3.70
C HIS A 147 7.54 -20.96 -5.20
N ILE A 148 8.13 -19.87 -5.71
CA ILE A 148 8.57 -19.78 -7.11
C ILE A 148 10.05 -20.19 -7.21
N PRO A 149 10.41 -21.38 -7.75
CA PRO A 149 11.74 -21.96 -7.55
C PRO A 149 12.91 -21.09 -8.02
N TRP A 150 12.80 -20.53 -9.23
CA TRP A 150 13.86 -19.70 -9.81
C TRP A 150 14.06 -18.38 -9.05
N ALA A 151 13.01 -17.87 -8.40
CA ALA A 151 13.10 -16.66 -7.58
C ALA A 151 13.68 -16.96 -6.20
N SER A 152 13.25 -18.05 -5.56
CA SER A 152 13.80 -18.47 -4.27
C SER A 152 15.29 -18.78 -4.36
N GLU A 153 15.73 -19.42 -5.46
CA GLU A 153 17.16 -19.65 -5.71
C GLU A 153 17.92 -18.33 -5.91
N ALA A 154 17.34 -17.37 -6.63
CA ALA A 154 17.96 -16.06 -6.87
C ALA A 154 18.08 -15.21 -5.60
N LEU A 155 17.03 -15.19 -4.77
CA LEU A 155 16.95 -14.42 -3.53
C LEU A 155 17.67 -15.11 -2.36
N GLY A 156 17.88 -16.43 -2.46
CA GLY A 156 18.53 -17.24 -1.43
C GLY A 156 17.65 -17.54 -0.22
N CYS A 157 16.33 -17.35 -0.33
CA CYS A 157 15.35 -17.58 0.72
C CYS A 157 14.01 -18.08 0.15
N LEU A 158 13.18 -18.64 1.02
CA LEU A 158 11.78 -18.97 0.72
C LEU A 158 10.88 -17.76 1.04
N PRO A 159 9.67 -17.66 0.46
CA PRO A 159 8.76 -16.58 0.78
C PRO A 159 8.33 -16.65 2.25
N GLU A 160 8.29 -15.50 2.91
CA GLU A 160 7.79 -15.36 4.27
C GLU A 160 6.27 -15.54 4.32
N ALA A 161 5.57 -15.03 3.31
CA ALA A 161 4.13 -15.11 3.18
C ALA A 161 3.70 -15.46 1.75
N VAL A 162 2.63 -16.25 1.65
CA VAL A 162 1.88 -16.49 0.41
C VAL A 162 0.45 -16.04 0.65
N ASN A 163 -0.05 -15.09 -0.13
CA ASN A 163 -1.41 -14.55 0.04
C ASN A 163 -2.27 -14.80 -1.18
N LEU A 164 -3.56 -15.07 -0.93
CA LEU A 164 -4.59 -15.19 -1.94
C LEU A 164 -5.44 -13.93 -1.95
N TRP A 165 -5.75 -13.45 -3.15
CA TRP A 165 -6.56 -12.27 -3.38
C TRP A 165 -7.75 -12.63 -4.24
N ILE A 166 -8.97 -12.38 -3.75
CA ILE A 166 -10.20 -12.58 -4.53
C ILE A 166 -11.10 -11.36 -4.37
N GLY A 167 -11.25 -10.59 -5.45
CA GLY A 167 -12.04 -9.37 -5.44
C GLY A 167 -12.76 -9.12 -6.77
N ASN A 168 -13.32 -7.92 -6.93
CA ASN A 168 -13.98 -7.49 -8.16
C ASN A 168 -13.51 -6.09 -8.58
N HIS A 169 -14.08 -5.55 -9.65
CA HIS A 169 -13.70 -4.24 -10.21
C HIS A 169 -13.95 -3.03 -9.30
N LEU A 170 -14.72 -3.20 -8.21
CA LEU A 170 -14.98 -2.15 -7.24
C LEU A 170 -13.84 -2.03 -6.21
N SER A 171 -13.15 -3.13 -5.89
CA SER A 171 -12.07 -3.11 -4.90
C SER A 171 -10.79 -2.49 -5.50
N GLN A 172 -10.22 -1.53 -4.76
CA GLN A 172 -9.02 -0.80 -5.14
C GLN A 172 -8.09 -0.67 -3.93
N THR A 173 -6.79 -0.72 -4.19
CA THR A 173 -5.75 -0.53 -3.18
C THR A 173 -5.06 0.80 -3.44
N SER A 174 -5.05 1.68 -2.43
CA SER A 174 -4.43 3.00 -2.50
C SER A 174 -2.91 2.92 -2.64
N PHE A 175 -2.24 4.03 -2.96
CA PHE A 175 -0.78 4.04 -3.08
C PHE A 175 -0.10 3.72 -1.75
N HIS A 176 0.74 2.68 -1.77
CA HIS A 176 1.60 2.28 -0.67
C HIS A 176 2.86 1.61 -1.23
N LYS A 177 3.80 1.25 -0.35
CA LYS A 177 4.98 0.45 -0.66
C LYS A 177 5.14 -0.67 0.35
N ASP A 178 5.80 -1.75 -0.07
CA ASP A 178 6.12 -2.88 0.79
C ASP A 178 7.63 -3.04 0.94
N HIS A 179 8.06 -3.62 2.06
CA HIS A 179 9.44 -4.05 2.29
C HIS A 179 9.70 -5.47 1.77
N TYR A 180 8.97 -5.89 0.72
CA TYR A 180 9.05 -7.24 0.17
C TYR A 180 9.37 -7.24 -1.32
N GLU A 181 10.18 -8.20 -1.75
CA GLU A 181 10.24 -8.60 -3.15
C GLU A 181 8.97 -9.42 -3.47
N ASN A 182 8.08 -8.86 -4.29
CA ASN A 182 6.75 -9.39 -4.49
C ASN A 182 6.59 -10.03 -5.88
N LEU A 183 6.30 -11.32 -5.91
CA LEU A 183 5.88 -12.02 -7.13
C LEU A 183 4.36 -12.17 -7.14
N TYR A 184 3.69 -11.38 -7.97
CA TYR A 184 2.24 -11.28 -8.04
C TYR A 184 1.70 -12.05 -9.25
N ALA A 185 1.21 -13.27 -9.02
CA ALA A 185 0.68 -14.17 -10.03
C ALA A 185 -0.83 -13.98 -10.20
N VAL A 186 -1.30 -13.61 -11.40
CA VAL A 186 -2.73 -13.51 -11.69
C VAL A 186 -3.24 -14.83 -12.24
N VAL A 187 -4.27 -15.39 -11.61
CA VAL A 187 -4.87 -16.69 -11.98
C VAL A 187 -6.13 -16.50 -12.83
N SER A 188 -6.96 -15.52 -12.48
CA SER A 188 -8.21 -15.20 -13.19
C SER A 188 -8.44 -13.70 -13.25
N GLY A 189 -8.91 -13.20 -14.39
CA GLY A 189 -9.10 -11.78 -14.64
C GLY A 189 -7.79 -11.04 -14.91
N GLU A 190 -7.76 -9.76 -14.55
CA GLU A 190 -6.59 -8.89 -14.73
C GLU A 190 -6.38 -8.01 -13.49
N LYS A 191 -5.11 -7.69 -13.21
CA LYS A 191 -4.71 -6.67 -12.23
C LYS A 191 -4.05 -5.50 -12.96
N HIS A 192 -4.42 -4.28 -12.59
CA HIS A 192 -3.93 -3.04 -13.18
C HIS A 192 -3.17 -2.25 -12.12
N PHE A 193 -1.86 -2.13 -12.30
CA PHE A 193 -0.98 -1.43 -11.39
C PHE A 193 -0.58 -0.07 -11.98
N LEU A 194 -0.57 0.94 -11.12
CA LEU A 194 0.21 2.16 -11.34
C LEU A 194 1.45 2.05 -10.46
N LEU A 195 2.64 2.11 -11.05
CA LEU A 195 3.89 1.92 -10.35
C LEU A 195 4.75 3.20 -10.39
N LEU A 196 5.33 3.55 -9.25
CA LEU A 196 6.32 4.60 -9.11
C LEU A 196 7.55 4.06 -8.37
N PRO A 197 8.77 4.33 -8.87
CA PRO A 197 9.98 3.82 -8.25
C PRO A 197 10.19 4.46 -6.86
N PRO A 198 11.01 3.86 -5.99
CA PRO A 198 11.29 4.39 -4.65
C PRO A 198 11.88 5.81 -4.67
N THR A 199 12.53 6.19 -5.78
CA THR A 199 13.08 7.54 -5.99
C THR A 199 12.03 8.64 -6.05
N ASP A 200 10.77 8.27 -6.28
CA ASP A 200 9.65 9.18 -6.43
C ASP A 200 8.93 9.46 -5.09
N VAL A 201 9.55 9.11 -3.95
CA VAL A 201 8.95 9.20 -2.60
C VAL A 201 8.30 10.56 -2.28
N HIS A 202 8.92 11.68 -2.64
CA HIS A 202 8.36 13.02 -2.38
C HIS A 202 7.08 13.30 -3.18
N ARG A 203 6.84 12.55 -4.25
CA ARG A 203 5.62 12.65 -5.06
C ARG A 203 4.42 11.98 -4.37
N MET A 204 4.64 11.19 -3.32
CA MET A 204 3.57 10.51 -2.56
C MET A 204 3.02 11.35 -1.41
N TYR A 205 3.66 12.46 -1.06
CA TYR A 205 3.21 13.36 0.02
C TYR A 205 2.88 12.57 1.31
N ILE A 206 3.78 11.67 1.72
CA ILE A 206 3.51 10.82 2.90
C ILE A 206 3.37 11.71 4.14
N LYS A 207 2.27 11.54 4.87
CA LYS A 207 1.95 12.25 6.11
C LYS A 207 1.39 11.27 7.14
N GLU A 208 1.50 11.65 8.42
CA GLU A 208 0.89 10.93 9.53
C GLU A 208 -0.61 11.21 9.60
N TYR A 209 -1.42 10.16 9.62
CA TYR A 209 -2.88 10.23 9.73
C TYR A 209 -3.39 9.44 10.93
N PRO A 210 -4.38 9.95 11.69
CA PRO A 210 -5.01 9.16 12.73
C PRO A 210 -5.66 7.91 12.11
N ALA A 211 -5.42 6.76 12.75
CA ALA A 211 -5.91 5.46 12.29
C ALA A 211 -7.31 5.18 12.82
N ALA A 212 -8.17 4.68 11.94
CA ALA A 212 -9.46 4.12 12.28
C ALA A 212 -9.72 2.85 11.47
N ARG A 213 -10.79 2.14 11.82
CA ARG A 213 -11.31 1.02 11.06
C ARG A 213 -12.79 1.19 10.79
N TYR A 214 -13.24 0.63 9.68
CA TYR A 214 -14.67 0.50 9.44
C TYR A 214 -15.31 -0.52 10.39
N SER A 215 -16.52 -0.19 10.84
CA SER A 215 -17.42 -1.05 11.60
C SER A 215 -18.73 -1.16 10.83
N TYR A 216 -19.10 -2.37 10.43
CA TYR A 216 -20.28 -2.63 9.63
C TYR A 216 -21.40 -3.24 10.48
N SER A 217 -22.59 -2.63 10.42
CA SER A 217 -23.78 -3.14 11.10
C SER A 217 -24.67 -3.89 10.12
N GLN A 218 -24.80 -5.21 10.30
CA GLN A 218 -25.64 -6.06 9.44
C GLN A 218 -27.14 -5.74 9.56
N GLU A 219 -27.58 -5.16 10.68
CA GLU A 219 -29.00 -4.87 10.94
C GLU A 219 -29.55 -3.73 10.05
N ASN A 220 -28.73 -2.69 9.84
CA ASN A 220 -29.12 -1.49 9.10
C ASN A 220 -28.28 -1.23 7.84
N GLY A 221 -27.23 -2.02 7.60
CA GLY A 221 -26.36 -1.91 6.42
C GLY A 221 -25.46 -0.69 6.43
N GLU A 222 -25.17 -0.11 7.60
CA GLU A 222 -24.38 1.12 7.72
C GLU A 222 -22.93 0.84 8.14
N PHE A 223 -22.01 1.66 7.62
CA PHE A 223 -20.63 1.73 8.05
C PHE A 223 -20.40 2.90 9.01
N ARG A 224 -19.58 2.68 10.03
CA ARG A 224 -19.09 3.71 10.96
C ARG A 224 -17.59 3.63 11.10
N LEU A 225 -16.96 4.75 11.43
CA LEU A 225 -15.53 4.80 11.74
C LEU A 225 -15.32 4.59 13.24
N GLU A 226 -14.46 3.63 13.59
CA GLU A 226 -14.03 3.37 14.95
C GLU A 226 -12.54 3.68 15.04
N PHE A 227 -12.19 4.72 15.82
CA PHE A 227 -10.82 5.13 16.07
C PHE A 227 -10.19 4.27 17.16
N GLU A 228 -8.87 4.10 17.08
CA GLU A 228 -8.09 3.39 18.09
C GLU A 228 -7.91 4.26 19.35
N GLU A 229 -7.92 3.62 20.52
CA GLU A 229 -7.67 4.25 21.82
C GLU A 229 -6.55 3.49 22.56
N PRO A 230 -5.35 4.08 22.75
CA PRO A 230 -4.97 5.45 22.37
C PRO A 230 -4.86 5.66 20.85
N GLU A 231 -5.01 6.92 20.41
CA GLU A 231 -4.84 7.29 18.99
C GLU A 231 -3.49 6.83 18.45
N ARG A 232 -3.53 6.05 17.37
CA ARG A 232 -2.37 5.66 16.58
C ARG A 232 -2.34 6.47 15.30
N TYR A 233 -1.15 6.86 14.87
CA TYR A 233 -0.94 7.55 13.60
C TYR A 233 -0.22 6.60 12.63
N VAL A 234 -0.61 6.68 11.35
CA VAL A 234 -0.06 5.87 10.27
C VAL A 234 0.46 6.80 9.18
N PRO A 235 1.73 6.65 8.76
CA PRO A 235 2.24 7.33 7.59
C PRO A 235 1.57 6.75 6.34
N TRP A 236 0.93 7.60 5.53
CA TRP A 236 0.27 7.14 4.30
C TRP A 236 0.38 8.15 3.17
N SER A 237 0.29 7.67 1.92
CA SER A 237 0.27 8.54 0.74
C SER A 237 -0.97 9.43 0.73
N SER A 238 -0.79 10.74 0.56
CA SER A 238 -1.92 11.67 0.40
C SER A 238 -2.55 11.64 -0.99
N VAL A 239 -1.90 11.00 -1.96
CA VAL A 239 -2.20 11.17 -3.38
C VAL A 239 -3.20 10.13 -3.87
N ASP A 240 -4.30 10.61 -4.44
CA ASP A 240 -5.17 9.80 -5.28
C ASP A 240 -4.68 9.83 -6.74
N PRO A 241 -4.22 8.69 -7.31
CA PRO A 241 -3.78 8.63 -8.70
C PRO A 241 -4.89 8.86 -9.72
N CYS A 242 -6.14 8.59 -9.35
CA CYS A 242 -7.29 8.55 -10.24
C CYS A 242 -8.45 9.42 -9.71
N PRO A 243 -8.24 10.73 -9.43
CA PRO A 243 -9.29 11.54 -8.87
C PRO A 243 -10.47 11.70 -9.83
N ALA A 244 -11.65 11.91 -9.26
CA ALA A 244 -12.83 12.24 -10.04
C ALA A 244 -12.58 13.47 -10.92
N ARG A 245 -13.14 13.49 -12.14
CA ARG A 245 -12.94 14.59 -13.10
C ARG A 245 -13.24 15.98 -12.52
N ALA A 246 -14.18 16.06 -11.59
CA ALA A 246 -14.54 17.29 -10.90
C ALA A 246 -13.46 17.79 -9.92
N SER A 247 -12.72 16.89 -9.26
CA SER A 247 -11.66 17.22 -8.30
C SER A 247 -10.26 17.30 -8.92
N LEU A 248 -10.04 16.76 -10.14
CA LEU A 248 -8.73 16.73 -10.81
C LEU A 248 -7.92 18.03 -10.72
N LYS A 249 -8.55 19.19 -10.97
CA LYS A 249 -7.85 20.49 -10.92
C LYS A 249 -7.38 20.82 -9.51
N GLN A 250 -8.22 20.58 -8.51
CA GLN A 250 -7.90 20.83 -7.10
C GLN A 250 -6.80 19.89 -6.62
N GLU A 251 -6.90 18.61 -6.95
CA GLU A 251 -5.88 17.60 -6.61
C GLU A 251 -4.54 17.90 -7.29
N SER A 252 -4.56 18.36 -8.55
CA SER A 252 -3.35 18.78 -9.27
C SER A 252 -2.64 19.98 -8.62
N LEU A 253 -3.41 20.91 -8.05
CA LEU A 253 -2.87 22.06 -7.33
C LEU A 253 -2.36 21.68 -5.93
N LYS A 254 -3.01 20.70 -5.28
CA LYS A 254 -2.63 20.20 -3.95
C LYS A 254 -1.39 19.31 -4.01
N PHE A 255 -1.22 18.53 -5.08
CA PHE A 255 -0.15 17.55 -5.23
C PHE A 255 0.68 17.74 -6.52
N PRO A 256 1.27 18.93 -6.75
CA PRO A 256 1.95 19.27 -8.01
C PRO A 256 3.12 18.33 -8.36
N LEU A 257 3.88 17.83 -7.38
CA LEU A 257 5.00 16.91 -7.64
C LEU A 257 4.53 15.59 -8.26
N TYR A 258 3.34 15.11 -7.89
CA TYR A 258 2.75 13.93 -8.51
C TYR A 258 2.26 14.24 -9.92
N PHE A 259 1.38 15.24 -10.07
CA PHE A 259 0.68 15.47 -11.33
C PHE A 259 1.55 16.08 -12.44
N ASN A 260 2.57 16.87 -12.08
CA ASN A 260 3.51 17.46 -13.03
C ASN A 260 4.76 16.61 -13.28
N GLY A 261 5.03 15.63 -12.41
CA GLY A 261 6.17 14.72 -12.56
C GLY A 261 5.96 13.62 -13.61
N PRO A 262 6.96 12.74 -13.81
CA PRO A 262 6.88 11.64 -14.77
C PRO A 262 5.66 10.74 -14.55
N LYS A 263 5.00 10.31 -15.62
CA LYS A 263 3.82 9.45 -15.47
C LYS A 263 4.17 8.13 -14.76
N PRO A 264 3.31 7.62 -13.85
CA PRO A 264 3.45 6.28 -13.31
C PRO A 264 3.55 5.25 -14.44
N PHE A 265 4.27 4.16 -14.21
CA PHE A 265 4.24 3.03 -15.13
C PHE A 265 2.89 2.33 -15.01
N GLU A 266 2.17 2.22 -16.12
CA GLU A 266 0.90 1.50 -16.20
C GLU A 266 1.15 0.05 -16.58
N VAL A 267 0.74 -0.88 -15.72
CA VAL A 267 1.03 -2.30 -15.88
C VAL A 267 -0.25 -3.12 -15.73
N THR A 268 -0.65 -3.82 -16.79
CA THR A 268 -1.71 -4.83 -16.72
C THR A 268 -1.09 -6.22 -16.70
N VAL A 269 -1.39 -6.97 -15.64
CA VAL A 269 -1.00 -8.37 -15.43
C VAL A 269 -2.22 -9.23 -15.68
N LYS A 270 -2.14 -10.11 -16.68
CA LYS A 270 -3.25 -10.96 -17.09
C LYS A 270 -3.18 -12.34 -16.45
N ALA A 271 -4.28 -13.07 -16.46
CA ALA A 271 -4.32 -14.48 -16.08
C ALA A 271 -3.18 -15.28 -16.76
N GLY A 272 -2.40 -16.00 -15.95
CA GLY A 272 -1.21 -16.76 -16.38
C GLY A 272 0.11 -15.97 -16.39
N GLU A 273 0.08 -14.66 -16.13
CA GLU A 273 1.27 -13.82 -15.99
C GLU A 273 1.64 -13.61 -14.51
N VAL A 274 2.93 -13.41 -14.27
CA VAL A 274 3.48 -13.02 -12.97
C VAL A 274 4.14 -11.66 -13.09
N LEU A 275 3.79 -10.72 -12.22
CA LEU A 275 4.53 -9.46 -12.05
C LEU A 275 5.58 -9.66 -10.97
N TYR A 276 6.84 -9.38 -11.29
CA TYR A 276 7.81 -9.02 -10.27
C TYR A 276 7.66 -7.53 -9.94
N LEU A 277 7.16 -7.26 -8.74
CA LEU A 277 7.06 -5.95 -8.12
C LEU A 277 8.19 -5.82 -7.10
N PRO A 278 9.25 -5.04 -7.39
CA PRO A 278 10.41 -4.95 -6.51
C PRO A 278 10.07 -4.28 -5.18
N SER A 279 10.86 -4.58 -4.16
CA SER A 279 10.76 -3.93 -2.86
C SER A 279 10.79 -2.40 -2.97
N MET A 280 10.03 -1.74 -2.08
CA MET A 280 9.92 -0.29 -1.94
C MET A 280 9.22 0.45 -3.08
N TRP A 281 8.74 -0.24 -4.13
CA TRP A 281 7.98 0.40 -5.20
C TRP A 281 6.61 0.85 -4.72
N PHE A 282 6.27 2.11 -4.98
CA PHE A 282 4.94 2.63 -4.73
C PHE A 282 3.98 2.07 -5.78
N HIS A 283 2.89 1.49 -5.32
CA HIS A 283 1.93 0.85 -6.20
C HIS A 283 0.49 1.11 -5.78
N HIS A 284 -0.35 1.37 -6.77
CA HIS A 284 -1.81 1.47 -6.65
C HIS A 284 -2.42 0.41 -7.55
N VAL A 285 -3.44 -0.31 -7.05
CA VAL A 285 -3.94 -1.53 -7.70
C VAL A 285 -5.45 -1.44 -7.95
N ARG A 286 -5.84 -1.65 -9.20
CA ARG A 286 -7.23 -1.95 -9.61
C ARG A 286 -7.28 -3.34 -10.22
N GLN A 287 -8.48 -3.84 -10.49
CA GLN A 287 -8.65 -5.16 -11.07
C GLN A 287 -9.87 -5.24 -11.97
N SER A 288 -9.84 -6.16 -12.93
CA SER A 288 -10.96 -6.49 -13.80
C SER A 288 -11.29 -7.98 -13.67
N PRO A 289 -12.56 -8.34 -13.44
CA PRO A 289 -12.94 -9.73 -13.22
C PRO A 289 -12.79 -10.56 -14.49
N GLY A 290 -12.42 -11.84 -14.32
CA GLY A 290 -12.46 -12.84 -15.39
C GLY A 290 -13.86 -13.45 -15.55
N ASP A 291 -13.95 -14.53 -16.32
CA ASP A 291 -15.21 -15.23 -16.64
C ASP A 291 -15.98 -15.71 -15.39
N GLY A 292 -15.28 -15.98 -14.29
CA GLY A 292 -15.87 -16.34 -12.99
C GLY A 292 -16.57 -15.19 -12.26
N GLY A 293 -16.51 -13.95 -12.77
CA GLY A 293 -17.10 -12.77 -12.14
C GLY A 293 -16.27 -12.17 -10.99
N CYS A 294 -15.01 -12.60 -10.84
CA CYS A 294 -14.05 -12.07 -9.89
C CYS A 294 -12.64 -12.09 -10.49
N THR A 295 -11.72 -11.34 -9.89
CA THR A 295 -10.27 -11.42 -10.14
C THR A 295 -9.66 -12.28 -9.04
N ILE A 296 -8.79 -13.21 -9.42
CA ILE A 296 -8.07 -14.08 -8.47
C ILE A 296 -6.58 -13.99 -8.74
N ALA A 297 -5.81 -13.75 -7.68
CA ALA A 297 -4.35 -13.70 -7.73
C ALA A 297 -3.73 -14.35 -6.49
N VAL A 298 -2.51 -14.85 -6.65
CA VAL A 298 -1.66 -15.34 -5.55
C VAL A 298 -0.38 -14.51 -5.58
N ASN A 299 0.09 -14.06 -4.42
CA ASN A 299 1.38 -13.38 -4.36
C ASN A 299 2.31 -14.02 -3.35
N TYR A 300 3.61 -13.96 -3.65
CA TYR A 300 4.69 -14.45 -2.79
C TYR A 300 5.53 -13.28 -2.33
N TRP A 301 5.62 -13.09 -1.02
CA TRP A 301 6.46 -12.08 -0.40
C TRP A 301 7.75 -12.70 0.13
N TYR A 302 8.87 -12.22 -0.39
CA TYR A 302 10.20 -12.50 0.13
C TYR A 302 10.70 -11.24 0.80
N ASP A 303 11.20 -11.34 2.03
CA ASP A 303 11.76 -10.17 2.73
C ASP A 303 12.87 -9.53 1.88
N MET A 304 12.88 -8.19 1.86
CA MET A 304 13.89 -7.48 1.10
C MET A 304 15.25 -7.60 1.78
N GLN A 305 16.31 -7.43 0.99
CA GLN A 305 17.61 -7.16 1.61
C GLN A 305 17.72 -5.69 2.01
N PHE A 306 17.93 -5.44 3.29
CA PHE A 306 18.19 -4.12 3.85
C PHE A 306 19.62 -3.65 3.52
N ASP A 307 19.86 -3.43 2.23
CA ASP A 307 21.16 -3.09 1.64
C ASP A 307 21.33 -1.56 1.42
N ILE A 308 22.30 -1.20 0.58
CA ILE A 308 22.58 0.21 0.26
C ILE A 308 21.39 0.93 -0.40
N LYS A 309 20.51 0.24 -1.13
CA LYS A 309 19.32 0.83 -1.75
C LYS A 309 18.34 1.30 -0.68
N TYR A 310 18.15 0.52 0.39
CA TYR A 310 17.33 0.90 1.53
C TYR A 310 17.91 2.11 2.26
N ALA A 311 19.23 2.13 2.48
CA ALA A 311 19.90 3.30 3.06
C ALA A 311 19.73 4.57 2.22
N TYR A 312 19.86 4.46 0.89
CA TYR A 312 19.63 5.59 -0.02
C TYR A 312 18.17 6.03 -0.09
N PHE A 313 17.21 5.11 -0.02
CA PHE A 313 15.80 5.46 0.08
C PHE A 313 15.52 6.30 1.32
N ASN A 314 15.99 5.87 2.50
CA ASN A 314 15.81 6.62 3.74
C ASN A 314 16.50 7.99 3.69
N PHE A 315 17.72 8.04 3.12
CA PHE A 315 18.38 9.32 2.88
C PHE A 315 17.54 10.24 2.00
N LEU A 316 17.03 9.74 0.87
CA LEU A 316 16.19 10.52 -0.04
C LEU A 316 14.90 10.99 0.66
N GLN A 317 14.20 10.10 1.35
CA GLN A 317 12.98 10.42 2.11
C GLN A 317 13.23 11.52 3.16
N SER A 318 14.40 11.52 3.82
CA SER A 318 14.76 12.52 4.82
C SER A 318 15.03 13.92 4.24
N LEU A 319 15.19 14.05 2.92
CA LEU A 319 15.45 15.34 2.30
C LEU A 319 14.18 16.21 2.29
N PRO A 320 14.25 17.47 2.73
CA PRO A 320 13.11 18.37 2.69
C PRO A 320 12.76 18.73 1.23
N CYS A 321 11.52 18.49 0.83
CA CYS A 321 10.96 18.92 -0.45
C CYS A 321 9.83 19.94 -0.19
N ARG A 322 9.90 21.12 -0.83
CA ARG A 322 9.16 22.33 -0.43
C ARG A 322 7.64 22.25 -0.53
N SER A 323 7.09 21.20 -1.13
CA SER A 323 5.66 21.01 -1.26
C SER A 323 4.97 20.42 -0.02
N ILE A 324 5.73 19.99 1.00
CA ILE A 324 5.15 19.20 2.11
C ILE A 324 4.44 20.08 3.15
N ASP A 325 4.78 21.37 3.33
CA ASP A 325 4.17 22.20 4.39
C ASP A 325 3.96 23.71 4.09
N ASP A 326 4.23 24.24 2.89
CA ASP A 326 4.27 25.71 2.68
C ASP A 326 3.04 26.32 1.97
N GLN A 327 1.84 25.76 2.20
CA GLN A 327 0.59 26.46 1.89
C GLN A 327 -0.19 26.73 3.17
N THR A 328 0.30 27.68 3.97
CA THR A 328 -0.62 28.59 4.64
C THR A 328 -1.41 29.30 3.55
N ILE A 329 -2.71 29.01 3.50
CA ILE A 329 -3.68 29.74 2.67
C ILE A 329 -3.50 31.24 3.02
N PRO A 330 -3.24 32.14 2.06
CA PRO A 330 -3.30 33.56 2.35
C PRO A 330 -4.73 33.86 2.78
N GLU A 331 -4.91 34.31 4.02
CA GLU A 331 -6.15 34.95 4.44
C GLU A 331 -6.42 36.07 3.42
N GLY A 332 -7.53 35.95 2.68
CA GLY A 332 -7.92 36.97 1.74
C GLY A 332 -8.16 38.27 2.49
N ASP A 333 -7.42 39.30 2.11
CA ASP A 333 -7.71 40.69 2.48
C ASP A 333 -9.13 41.02 1.99
N CYS A 334 -10.10 40.92 2.89
CA CYS A 334 -11.35 41.66 2.76
C CYS A 334 -11.03 43.10 3.15
N GLU A 335 -10.81 43.93 2.12
CA GLU A 335 -10.93 45.38 2.24
C GLU A 335 -12.31 45.71 2.83
N ASP A 336 -12.34 46.30 4.02
CA ASP A 336 -13.47 47.14 4.43
C ASP A 336 -12.94 48.40 5.09
N ASP A 337 -13.23 49.50 4.41
CA ASP A 337 -12.92 50.88 4.71
C ASP A 337 -13.89 51.42 5.76
N SER A 338 -13.40 51.83 6.94
CA SER A 338 -13.99 52.92 7.74
C SER A 338 -13.13 53.28 8.96
N GLY A 339 -12.61 54.51 8.98
CA GLY A 339 -11.83 55.08 10.10
C GLY A 339 -12.67 55.56 11.30
N PRO A 340 -12.18 56.54 12.09
CA PRO A 340 -11.05 56.40 13.00
C PRO A 340 -11.43 56.80 14.44
N HIS A 341 -10.83 56.18 15.47
CA HIS A 341 -10.80 56.77 16.83
C HIS A 341 -9.54 56.41 17.64
N ALA A 342 -8.75 57.46 17.85
CA ALA A 342 -7.87 57.85 18.95
C ALA A 342 -7.48 56.89 20.10
N SER A 343 -6.17 56.93 20.39
CA SER A 343 -5.49 56.97 21.72
C SER A 343 -5.54 55.70 22.59
N SER A 344 -4.48 55.21 23.22
CA SER A 344 -3.33 55.86 23.87
C SER A 344 -2.27 54.80 24.25
N ASN A 345 -1.00 55.24 24.38
CA ASN A 345 0.00 54.94 25.44
C ASN A 345 0.07 53.50 26.02
N HIS A 346 1.20 52.83 26.26
CA HIS A 346 2.54 53.30 26.67
C HIS A 346 3.46 52.05 26.84
N LEU A 347 4.78 52.27 26.66
CA LEU A 347 5.92 51.76 27.44
C LEU A 347 6.29 50.25 27.48
N ASN A 348 7.45 49.98 26.88
CA ASN A 348 8.62 49.23 27.38
C ASN A 348 8.51 48.51 28.75
N SER A 349 8.97 47.26 28.79
CA SER A 349 10.08 46.88 29.69
C SER A 349 10.83 45.62 29.22
N ARG A 350 12.16 45.69 29.33
CA ARG A 350 13.11 44.55 29.34
C ARG A 350 13.17 43.99 30.76
N PHE A 351 13.44 42.69 30.93
CA PHE A 351 14.34 42.11 31.97
C PHE A 351 14.57 40.61 31.62
N SER A 352 15.75 40.12 31.23
CA SER A 352 16.96 39.65 31.98
C SER A 352 16.81 38.44 32.91
N GLY A 353 17.72 37.45 32.76
CA GLY A 353 18.08 36.37 33.70
C GLY A 353 17.29 35.06 33.50
N ASP A 354 17.82 33.85 33.57
CA ASP A 354 19.06 33.38 34.20
C ASP A 354 19.42 31.95 33.72
N GLU A 355 20.67 31.54 33.98
CA GLU A 355 21.34 30.30 33.56
C GLU A 355 20.99 29.03 34.36
N SER A 356 21.35 27.89 33.73
CA SER A 356 21.84 26.63 34.32
C SER A 356 20.83 25.56 34.80
N ALA A 357 20.96 24.35 34.21
CA ALA A 357 21.34 23.13 34.93
C ALA A 357 21.41 21.94 33.96
N THR A 358 22.63 21.49 33.69
CA THR A 358 22.96 20.19 33.10
C THR A 358 22.72 19.07 34.11
N ASN A 359 22.10 17.96 33.71
CA ASN A 359 22.20 16.68 34.43
C ASN A 359 22.46 15.53 33.45
N ASN A 360 23.65 14.96 33.57
CA ASN A 360 24.03 13.66 33.04
C ASN A 360 23.41 12.56 33.91
N VAL A 361 22.92 11.48 33.29
CA VAL A 361 22.70 10.20 33.98
C VAL A 361 23.35 9.09 33.16
N GLU A 362 24.28 8.39 33.80
CA GLU A 362 25.05 7.25 33.30
C GLU A 362 24.18 6.00 33.11
N ILE A 363 24.54 5.20 32.09
CA ILE A 363 23.92 3.90 31.78
C ILE A 363 24.73 2.80 32.47
N HIS A 364 24.13 2.13 33.45
CA HIS A 364 24.64 0.87 33.99
C HIS A 364 24.14 -0.31 33.14
N LYS A 365 25.10 -1.13 32.67
CA LYS A 365 24.86 -2.46 32.09
C LYS A 365 24.71 -3.47 33.22
N ASP A 366 23.63 -4.26 33.19
CA ASP A 366 23.60 -5.58 33.82
C ASP A 366 22.94 -6.59 32.88
N ARG A 367 23.60 -7.75 32.77
CA ARG A 367 23.16 -8.96 32.08
C ARG A 367 22.50 -9.87 33.11
N ASP A 368 21.30 -10.37 32.84
CA ASP A 368 20.97 -11.81 32.82
C ASP A 368 19.45 -12.07 32.84
N ASN A 369 19.06 -13.03 31.99
CA ASN A 369 17.88 -13.90 32.04
C ASN A 369 16.47 -13.33 32.30
N VAL A 370 15.69 -13.21 31.23
CA VAL A 370 14.24 -13.41 31.29
C VAL A 370 13.80 -14.32 30.13
N GLN A 371 13.18 -15.44 30.49
CA GLN A 371 12.46 -16.37 29.62
C GLN A 371 11.43 -15.61 28.75
N VAL A 372 11.55 -15.74 27.43
CA VAL A 372 10.55 -15.23 26.49
C VAL A 372 9.43 -16.26 26.38
N HIS A 373 8.25 -15.92 26.91
CA HIS A 373 6.99 -16.51 26.45
C HIS A 373 6.68 -15.92 25.07
N GLU A 374 6.67 -16.76 24.04
CA GLU A 374 6.15 -16.41 22.71
C GLU A 374 4.67 -16.06 22.83
N ARG A 375 4.37 -14.76 22.73
CA ARG A 375 3.06 -14.28 22.29
C ARG A 375 3.17 -14.03 20.81
N THR A 376 2.44 -14.81 20.02
CA THR A 376 2.20 -14.58 18.60
C THR A 376 1.54 -13.21 18.45
N PHE A 377 2.31 -12.21 18.00
CA PHE A 377 1.77 -10.93 17.59
C PHE A 377 1.27 -11.07 16.15
N VAL A 378 -0.01 -10.74 15.94
CA VAL A 378 -0.56 -10.49 14.61
C VAL A 378 0.15 -9.25 14.08
N LEU A 379 1.04 -9.42 13.11
CA LEU A 379 1.73 -8.32 12.45
C LEU A 379 0.73 -7.66 11.50
N ASP A 380 0.24 -6.49 11.90
CA ASP A 380 -0.53 -5.60 11.04
C ASP A 380 0.44 -4.90 10.09
N SER A 381 0.22 -5.00 8.78
CA SER A 381 1.03 -4.41 7.72
C SER A 381 1.13 -2.88 7.82
N SER A 382 0.27 -2.26 8.62
CA SER A 382 0.37 -0.85 9.00
C SER A 382 1.59 -0.52 9.88
N MET A 383 2.36 -1.51 10.36
CA MET A 383 3.60 -1.29 11.12
C MET A 383 4.82 -0.92 10.26
N PHE A 384 4.75 -1.04 8.94
CA PHE A 384 5.93 -0.88 8.07
C PHE A 384 5.72 0.02 6.84
N VAL A 385 4.78 0.96 6.87
CA VAL A 385 4.68 1.99 5.81
C VAL A 385 5.68 3.11 6.03
#